data_AF-A0A4V2PQD7-F1
#
_entry.id   AF-A0A4V2PQD7-F1
#
_cell.length_a   1.000
_cell.length_b   1.000
_cell.length_c   1.000
_cell.angle_alpha   90.00
_cell.angle_beta   90.00
_cell.angle_gamma   90.00
#
_symmetry.space_group_name_H-M   'P 1'
#
loop_
_entity.id
_entity.type
_entity.pdbx_description
1 polymer ?
#
loop_
_entity_poly.entity_id
_entity_poly.type
_entity_poly.pdbx_seq_one_letter_code
_entity_poly.pdbx_strand_id
1 'polypeptide(L)'
;METISVAASSTGFAFIWYITLVYPPTHRILRNKKTYTLFLSFSILTPILAIIAYNDSMLQNRKETSFLSVYLLIFLIMYKYFDNYILKQNNRNLYFKKQYNSVWVDEESDEVTSIEEWIQFALTILPLLLCYILKYIILDVIIKNYF
;
A
#
# COMPACT_ATOMS: atom_id res chain seq x y z
N MET A 1 -7.08 21.92 0.12
CA MET A 1 -6.31 20.83 -0.54
C MET A 1 -5.71 19.87 0.47
N GLU A 2 -5.17 20.37 1.58
CA GLU A 2 -4.65 19.55 2.68
C GLU A 2 -5.60 18.46 3.21
N THR A 3 -6.85 18.80 3.51
CA THR A 3 -7.86 17.83 3.96
C THR A 3 -8.10 16.69 2.96
N ILE A 4 -8.09 17.02 1.67
CA ILE A 4 -8.26 16.06 0.56
C ILE A 4 -7.04 15.13 0.50
N SER A 5 -5.82 15.66 0.61
CA SER A 5 -4.59 14.87 0.61
C SER A 5 -4.52 13.90 1.80
N VAL A 6 -4.87 14.36 2.99
CA VAL A 6 -4.92 13.51 4.19
C VAL A 6 -5.97 12.41 4.03
N ALA A 7 -7.18 12.76 3.61
CA ALA A 7 -8.25 11.78 3.40
C ALA A 7 -7.86 10.71 2.37
N ALA A 8 -7.21 11.11 1.27
CA ALA A 8 -6.76 10.17 0.25
C ALA A 8 -5.67 9.23 0.77
N SER A 9 -4.69 9.76 1.52
CA SER A 9 -3.63 8.96 2.16
C SER A 9 -4.21 7.97 3.19
N SER A 10 -5.13 8.42 4.05
CA SER A 10 -5.81 7.58 5.04
C SER A 10 -6.67 6.50 4.38
N THR A 11 -7.31 6.81 3.25
CA THR A 11 -8.09 5.83 2.46
C THR A 11 -7.17 4.76 1.89
N GLY A 12 -6.02 5.15 1.31
CA GLY A 12 -5.02 4.20 0.83
C GLY A 12 -4.47 3.31 1.94
N PHE A 13 -4.23 3.88 3.11
CA PHE A 13 -3.83 3.13 4.31
C PHE A 13 -4.89 2.10 4.72
N ALA A 14 -6.14 2.54 4.91
CA ALA A 14 -7.23 1.66 5.31
C ALA A 14 -7.47 0.55 4.28
N PHE A 15 -7.38 0.86 2.99
CA PHE A 15 -7.52 -0.10 1.91
C PHE A 15 -6.49 -1.23 1.97
N ILE A 16 -5.20 -0.90 2.18
CA ILE A 16 -4.15 -1.92 2.28
C ILE A 16 -4.41 -2.84 3.46
N TRP A 17 -4.66 -2.27 4.64
CA TRP A 17 -4.93 -3.05 5.85
C TRP A 17 -6.19 -3.92 5.71
N TYR A 18 -7.20 -3.39 5.03
CA TYR A 18 -8.40 -4.16 4.72
C TYR A 18 -8.07 -5.37 3.83
N ILE A 19 -7.28 -5.17 2.78
CA ILE A 19 -6.90 -6.19 1.81
C ILE A 19 -5.88 -7.19 2.37
N THR A 20 -5.02 -6.83 3.31
CA THR A 20 -3.99 -7.75 3.79
C THR A 20 -4.36 -8.43 5.12
N LEU A 21 -5.25 -7.84 5.93
CA LEU A 21 -5.56 -8.36 7.27
C LEU A 21 -7.06 -8.58 7.50
N VAL A 22 -7.91 -7.61 7.19
CA VAL A 22 -9.35 -7.66 7.56
C VAL A 22 -10.13 -8.64 6.69
N TYR A 23 -10.04 -8.48 5.36
CA TYR A 23 -10.72 -9.34 4.41
C TYR A 23 -9.83 -9.65 3.20
N PRO A 24 -8.87 -10.56 3.38
CA PRO A 24 -7.86 -10.85 2.36
C PRO A 24 -8.36 -11.22 0.96
N PRO A 25 -9.46 -11.99 0.79
CA PRO A 25 -9.99 -12.31 -0.55
C PRO A 25 -10.27 -11.10 -1.45
N THR A 26 -10.42 -9.91 -0.87
CA THR A 26 -10.58 -8.65 -1.62
C THR A 26 -9.40 -8.37 -2.54
N HIS A 27 -8.19 -8.83 -2.22
CA HIS A 27 -7.00 -8.58 -3.04
C HIS A 27 -7.21 -9.03 -4.50
N ARG A 28 -8.09 -10.02 -4.75
CA ARG A 28 -8.45 -10.53 -6.08
C ARG A 28 -8.87 -9.44 -7.06
N ILE A 29 -9.49 -8.35 -6.58
CA ILE A 29 -9.91 -7.25 -7.43
C ILE A 29 -8.72 -6.61 -8.16
N LEU A 30 -7.51 -6.68 -7.58
CA LEU A 30 -6.27 -6.15 -8.14
C LEU A 30 -5.68 -7.03 -9.24
N ARG A 31 -6.19 -8.25 -9.45
CA ARG A 31 -5.80 -9.10 -10.60
C ARG A 31 -6.42 -8.59 -11.90
N ASN A 32 -7.58 -7.91 -11.81
CA ASN A 32 -8.22 -7.32 -12.98
C ASN A 32 -7.43 -6.10 -13.46
N LYS A 33 -6.98 -6.11 -14.71
CA LYS A 33 -6.17 -5.03 -15.30
C LYS A 33 -6.85 -3.66 -15.20
N LYS A 34 -8.16 -3.56 -15.46
CA LYS A 34 -8.89 -2.28 -15.42
C LYS A 34 -8.91 -1.73 -14.00
N THR A 35 -9.27 -2.57 -13.04
CA THR A 35 -9.32 -2.21 -11.61
C THR A 35 -7.94 -1.83 -11.09
N TYR A 36 -6.91 -2.62 -11.39
CA TYR A 36 -5.53 -2.31 -11.01
C TYR A 36 -5.06 -0.97 -11.58
N THR A 37 -5.29 -0.72 -12.87
CA THR A 37 -4.93 0.57 -13.50
C THR A 37 -5.65 1.74 -12.83
N LEU A 38 -6.93 1.60 -12.48
CA LEU A 38 -7.67 2.63 -11.76
C LEU A 38 -7.03 2.94 -10.39
N PHE A 39 -6.75 1.92 -9.59
CA PHE A 39 -6.09 2.08 -8.29
C PHE A 39 -4.68 2.67 -8.42
N LEU A 40 -3.94 2.28 -9.47
CA LEU A 40 -2.61 2.82 -9.76
C LEU A 40 -2.68 4.29 -10.16
N SER A 41 -3.64 4.70 -10.99
CA SER A 41 -3.84 6.10 -11.33
C SER A 41 -4.19 6.92 -10.09
N PHE A 42 -5.06 6.39 -9.23
CA PHE A 42 -5.40 7.03 -7.96
C PHE A 42 -4.17 7.15 -7.04
N SER A 43 -3.35 6.11 -6.92
CA SER A 43 -2.17 6.11 -6.05
C SER A 43 -1.02 6.99 -6.55
N ILE A 44 -0.96 7.30 -7.85
CA ILE A 44 -0.05 8.31 -8.40
C ILE A 44 -0.57 9.73 -8.12
N LEU A 45 -1.89 9.92 -8.13
CA LEU A 45 -2.50 11.22 -7.84
C LEU A 45 -2.33 11.63 -6.37
N THR A 46 -2.36 10.67 -5.44
CA THR A 46 -2.22 10.95 -3.99
C THR A 46 -0.93 11.68 -3.60
N PRO A 47 0.29 11.26 -4.02
CA PRO A 47 1.51 12.01 -3.72
C PRO A 47 1.56 13.36 -4.43
N ILE A 48 1.01 13.49 -5.63
CA ILE A 48 0.93 14.79 -6.33
C ILE A 48 0.07 15.77 -5.51
N LEU A 49 -1.09 15.33 -5.04
CA LEU A 49 -1.95 16.14 -4.18
C LEU A 49 -1.28 16.48 -2.85
N ALA A 50 -0.49 15.57 -2.28
CA ALA A 50 0.28 15.82 -1.06
C ALA A 50 1.36 16.88 -1.26
N ILE A 51 2.09 16.83 -2.39
CA ILE A 51 3.10 17.84 -2.74
C ILE A 51 2.44 19.20 -2.97
N ILE A 52 1.34 19.27 -3.72
CA ILE A 52 0.63 20.54 -3.97
C ILE A 52 0.04 21.11 -2.68
N ALA A 53 -0.43 20.26 -1.77
CA ALA A 53 -0.97 20.67 -0.49
C ALA A 53 0.11 21.01 0.55
N TYR A 54 1.38 20.69 0.29
CA TYR A 54 2.48 20.95 1.22
C TYR A 54 2.67 22.46 1.40
N ASN A 55 2.73 22.88 2.66
CA ASN A 55 2.96 24.27 3.04
C ASN A 55 3.89 24.30 4.26
N ASP A 56 4.87 25.22 4.25
CA ASP A 56 5.82 25.35 5.35
C ASP A 56 5.17 25.73 6.68
N SER A 57 4.00 26.38 6.63
CA SER A 57 3.22 26.70 7.83
C SER A 57 2.38 25.52 8.37
N MET A 58 2.40 24.34 7.72
CA MET A 58 1.72 23.15 8.23
C MET A 58 2.30 22.68 9.56
N LEU A 59 1.42 22.17 10.43
CA LEU A 59 1.80 21.43 11.63
C LEU A 59 2.72 20.25 11.26
N GLN A 60 3.75 20.00 12.07
CA GLN A 60 4.75 18.95 11.81
C GLN A 60 4.09 17.58 11.58
N ASN A 61 3.15 17.17 12.42
CA ASN A 61 2.44 15.89 12.28
C ASN A 61 1.76 15.77 10.90
N ARG A 62 1.30 16.89 10.32
CA ARG A 62 0.65 16.90 9.01
C ARG A 62 1.66 16.74 7.87
N LYS A 63 2.81 17.40 7.97
CA LYS A 63 3.96 17.18 7.07
C LYS A 63 4.37 15.71 7.11
N GLU A 64 4.44 15.11 8.29
CA GLU A 64 4.78 13.69 8.43
C GLU A 64 3.73 12.76 7.80
N THR A 65 2.44 13.00 8.01
CA THR A 65 1.37 12.20 7.38
C THR A 65 1.35 12.33 5.86
N SER A 66 1.88 13.41 5.29
CA SER A 66 1.93 13.58 3.84
C SER A 66 2.80 12.51 3.14
N PHE A 67 3.78 11.93 3.83
CA PHE A 67 4.61 10.84 3.31
C PHE A 67 3.86 9.51 3.16
N LEU A 68 2.75 9.34 3.88
CA LEU A 68 1.85 8.18 3.70
C LEU A 68 1.12 8.21 2.35
N SER A 69 1.15 9.34 1.63
CA SER A 69 0.55 9.44 0.29
C SER A 69 1.16 8.48 -0.74
N VAL A 70 2.40 8.03 -0.52
CA VAL A 70 3.12 7.08 -1.38
C VAL A 70 2.82 5.61 -0.99
N TYR A 71 2.19 5.37 0.16
CA TYR A 71 1.99 4.03 0.72
C TYR A 71 1.21 3.11 -0.23
N LEU A 72 0.09 3.60 -0.78
CA LEU A 72 -0.71 2.86 -1.75
C LEU A 72 0.05 2.58 -3.05
N LEU A 73 0.89 3.51 -3.50
CA LEU A 73 1.67 3.34 -4.72
C LEU A 73 2.71 2.22 -4.56
N ILE A 74 3.48 2.25 -3.48
CA ILE A 74 4.48 1.23 -3.17
C ILE A 74 3.82 -0.13 -3.03
N PHE A 75 2.70 -0.20 -2.29
CA PHE A 75 1.92 -1.43 -2.16
C PHE A 75 1.50 -2.01 -3.51
N LEU A 76 0.92 -1.20 -4.40
CA LEU A 76 0.43 -1.71 -5.70
C LEU A 76 1.57 -2.24 -6.57
N ILE A 77 2.70 -1.53 -6.61
CA ILE A 77 3.90 -1.96 -7.35
C ILE A 77 4.40 -3.30 -6.80
N MET A 78 4.53 -3.42 -5.48
CA MET A 78 4.97 -4.65 -4.83
C MET A 78 3.96 -5.79 -5.03
N TYR A 79 2.66 -5.51 -4.92
CA TYR A 79 1.60 -6.48 -5.14
C TYR A 79 1.72 -7.07 -6.54
N LYS A 80 1.87 -6.22 -7.57
CA LYS A 80 1.97 -6.71 -8.94
C LYS A 80 3.25 -7.48 -9.20
N TYR A 81 4.35 -7.08 -8.56
CA TYR A 81 5.60 -7.83 -8.61
C TYR A 81 5.44 -9.24 -8.02
N PHE A 82 4.89 -9.36 -6.81
CA PHE A 82 4.70 -10.66 -6.15
C PHE A 82 3.64 -11.54 -6.82
N ASP A 83 2.54 -10.96 -7.29
CA ASP A 83 1.52 -11.65 -8.08
C ASP A 83 2.13 -12.30 -9.33
N ASN A 84 2.95 -11.54 -10.07
CA ASN A 84 3.66 -12.08 -11.23
C ASN A 84 4.74 -13.11 -10.86
N TYR A 85 5.39 -12.97 -9.70
CA TYR A 85 6.37 -13.94 -9.19
C TYR A 85 5.70 -15.29 -8.90
N ILE A 86 4.61 -15.28 -8.14
CA ILE A 86 3.84 -16.50 -7.84
C ILE A 86 3.23 -17.10 -9.11
N LEU A 87 2.74 -16.27 -10.03
CA LEU A 87 2.20 -16.74 -11.30
C LEU A 87 3.25 -17.51 -12.12
N LYS A 88 4.51 -17.07 -12.13
CA LYS A 88 5.60 -17.77 -12.81
C LYS A 88 6.00 -19.07 -12.11
N GLN A 89 5.94 -19.11 -10.79
CA GLN A 89 6.42 -20.26 -10.00
C GLN A 89 5.37 -21.37 -9.89
N ASN A 90 4.11 -20.99 -9.66
CA ASN A 90 3.03 -21.90 -9.27
C ASN A 90 1.94 -22.00 -10.36
N ASN A 91 2.06 -21.27 -11.47
CA ASN A 91 1.06 -21.18 -12.54
C ASN A 91 -0.34 -20.76 -12.05
N ARG A 92 -0.39 -20.03 -10.92
CA ARG A 92 -1.60 -19.44 -10.33
C ARG A 92 -1.27 -18.08 -9.74
N ASN A 93 -2.28 -17.23 -9.58
CA ASN A 93 -2.08 -15.92 -8.95
C ASN A 93 -1.77 -16.06 -7.45
N LEU A 94 -1.23 -14.99 -6.87
CA LEU A 94 -0.96 -14.89 -5.44
C LEU A 94 -2.24 -15.08 -4.61
N TYR A 95 -2.19 -15.92 -3.58
CA TYR A 95 -3.27 -16.13 -2.62
C TYR A 95 -2.93 -15.52 -1.27
N PHE A 96 -3.93 -15.00 -0.57
CA PHE A 96 -3.78 -14.52 0.81
C PHE A 96 -4.53 -15.40 1.80
N LYS A 97 -3.90 -15.62 2.94
CA LYS A 97 -4.48 -16.38 4.05
C LYS A 97 -5.38 -15.49 4.89
N LYS A 98 -6.56 -16.02 5.23
CA LYS A 98 -7.45 -15.43 6.23
C LYS A 98 -6.86 -15.59 7.62
N GLN A 99 -6.80 -14.50 8.38
CA GLN A 99 -6.28 -14.52 9.75
C GLN A 99 -7.38 -14.63 10.82
N TYR A 100 -8.52 -13.95 10.64
CA TYR A 100 -9.50 -13.74 11.73
C TYR A 100 -10.94 -14.11 11.40
N ASN A 101 -11.23 -14.67 10.22
CA ASN A 101 -12.61 -14.88 9.80
C ASN A 101 -12.84 -16.29 9.23
N SER A 102 -13.37 -17.18 10.09
CA SER A 102 -13.73 -18.56 9.75
C SER A 102 -15.13 -18.72 9.13
N VAL A 103 -15.91 -17.64 9.05
CA VAL A 103 -17.31 -17.69 8.60
C VAL A 103 -17.43 -17.88 7.08
N TRP A 104 -16.42 -17.43 6.33
CA TRP A 104 -16.39 -17.56 4.89
C TRP A 104 -15.37 -18.64 4.54
N VAL A 105 -15.80 -19.74 3.93
CA VAL A 105 -14.88 -20.71 3.31
C VAL A 105 -14.29 -20.07 2.06
N ASP A 106 -12.98 -20.15 1.89
CA ASP A 106 -12.31 -19.64 0.69
C ASP A 106 -11.16 -20.55 0.32
N GLU A 107 -11.36 -21.29 -0.77
CA GLU A 107 -10.46 -22.35 -1.24
C GLU A 107 -9.04 -21.83 -1.47
N GLU A 108 -8.88 -20.62 -2.01
CA GLU A 108 -7.55 -20.02 -2.21
C GLU A 108 -6.81 -19.80 -0.88
N SER A 109 -7.52 -19.49 0.21
CA SER A 109 -6.93 -19.30 1.53
C SER A 109 -6.40 -20.61 2.13
N ASP A 110 -7.00 -21.75 1.76
CA ASP A 110 -6.60 -23.08 2.23
C ASP A 110 -5.38 -23.61 1.45
N GLU A 111 -5.19 -23.14 0.21
CA GLU A 111 -4.05 -23.47 -0.65
C GLU A 111 -2.84 -22.54 -0.49
N VAL A 112 -2.90 -21.59 0.45
CA VAL A 112 -1.82 -20.63 0.69
C VAL A 112 -0.56 -21.34 1.14
N THR A 113 0.54 -21.03 0.47
CA THR A 113 1.87 -21.52 0.85
C THR A 113 2.53 -20.60 1.89
N SER A 114 3.51 -21.12 2.64
CA SER A 114 4.26 -20.30 3.60
C SER A 114 4.96 -19.09 2.97
N ILE A 115 5.39 -19.21 1.70
CA ILE A 115 5.98 -18.08 0.95
C ILE A 115 4.94 -16.97 0.73
N GLU A 116 3.71 -17.34 0.40
CA GLU A 116 2.62 -16.39 0.20
C GLU A 116 2.19 -15.71 1.50
N GLU A 117 2.26 -16.40 2.65
CA GLU A 117 2.07 -15.77 3.96
C GLU A 117 3.14 -14.70 4.22
N TRP A 118 4.41 -14.99 3.93
CA TRP A 118 5.49 -14.01 4.02
C TRP A 118 5.31 -12.84 3.05
N ILE A 119 4.81 -13.10 1.84
CA ILE A 119 4.46 -12.05 0.87
C ILE A 119 3.33 -11.17 1.40
N GLN A 120 2.27 -11.75 1.98
CA GLN A 120 1.16 -11.00 2.56
C GLN A 120 1.63 -10.12 3.74
N PHE A 121 2.49 -10.66 4.60
CA PHE A 121 3.13 -9.89 5.68
C PHE A 121 4.00 -8.76 5.11
N ALA A 122 4.86 -9.08 4.14
CA ALA A 122 5.73 -8.12 3.47
C ALA A 122 4.93 -7.00 2.79
N LEU A 123 3.83 -7.32 2.12
CA LEU A 123 2.94 -6.35 1.48
C LEU A 123 2.25 -5.42 2.48
N THR A 124 2.08 -5.84 3.73
CA THR A 124 1.50 -4.99 4.77
C THR A 124 2.57 -4.03 5.34
N ILE A 125 3.73 -4.59 5.69
CA ILE A 125 4.74 -3.90 6.50
C ILE A 125 5.78 -3.17 5.66
N LEU A 126 6.29 -3.77 4.57
CA LEU A 126 7.37 -3.16 3.78
C LEU A 126 6.97 -1.83 3.13
N PRO A 127 5.77 -1.66 2.54
CA PRO A 127 5.41 -0.35 1.99
C PRO A 127 5.37 0.74 3.07
N LEU A 128 5.01 0.39 4.31
CA LEU A 128 4.96 1.33 5.43
C LEU A 128 6.38 1.71 5.87
N LEU A 129 7.27 0.72 6.00
CA LEU A 129 8.68 0.94 6.29
C LEU A 129 9.34 1.82 5.22
N LEU A 130 9.05 1.59 3.94
CA LEU A 130 9.57 2.40 2.84
C LEU A 130 9.07 3.86 2.92
N CYS A 131 7.81 4.09 3.28
CA CYS A 131 7.31 5.45 3.55
C CYS A 131 8.08 6.13 4.70
N TYR A 132 8.38 5.41 5.78
CA TYR A 132 9.17 5.96 6.89
C TYR A 132 10.62 6.24 6.48
N ILE A 133 11.26 5.35 5.73
CA ILE A 133 12.62 5.57 5.22
C ILE A 133 12.64 6.81 4.31
N LEU A 134 11.67 6.94 3.40
CA LEU A 134 11.53 8.12 2.55
C LEU A 134 11.34 9.40 3.37
N LYS A 135 10.51 9.36 4.41
CA LYS A 135 10.35 10.47 5.36
C LYS A 135 11.72 10.88 5.94
N TYR A 136 12.47 9.93 6.49
CA TYR A 136 13.76 10.25 7.11
C TYR A 136 14.77 10.78 6.10
N ILE A 137 14.91 10.13 4.93
CA ILE A 137 15.83 10.59 3.88
C ILE A 137 15.47 12.01 3.43
N ILE A 138 14.19 12.27 3.17
CA ILE A 138 13.76 13.57 2.64
C ILE A 138 13.87 14.66 3.72
N LEU A 139 13.45 14.39 4.95
CA LEU A 139 13.60 15.36 6.04
C LEU A 139 15.08 15.61 6.37
N ASP A 140 15.91 14.57 6.44
CA ASP A 140 17.35 14.73 6.72
C ASP A 140 18.11 15.41 5.57
N VAL A 141 17.74 15.16 4.31
CA VAL A 141 18.42 15.78 3.16
C VAL A 141 17.96 17.20 2.91
N ILE A 142 16.67 17.50 3.10
CA ILE A 142 16.10 18.84 2.83
C ILE A 142 16.28 19.77 4.03
N ILE A 143 15.99 19.33 5.26
CA ILE A 143 16.00 20.22 6.43
C ILE A 143 17.42 20.57 6.87
N LYS A 144 18.40 19.66 6.78
CA LYS A 144 19.79 19.96 7.17
C LYS A 144 20.59 20.75 6.15
N ASN A 145 20.20 20.73 4.87
CA ASN A 145 20.97 21.37 3.80
C ASN A 145 20.35 22.69 3.30
N TYR A 146 19.06 22.92 3.58
CA TYR A 146 18.35 24.12 3.10
C TYR A 146 17.81 25.02 4.23
N PHE A 147 17.91 24.60 5.49
CA PHE A 147 17.63 25.40 6.70
C PHE A 147 18.78 25.24 7.70
#